data_AF-A0A3M1MRV4-F1
#
_entry.id   AF-A0A3M1MRV4-F1
#
_cell.length_a   1.000
_cell.length_b   1.000
_cell.length_c   1.000
_cell.angle_alpha   90.00
_cell.angle_beta   90.00
_cell.angle_gamma   90.00
#
_symmetry.space_group_name_H-M   'P 1'
#
loop_
_entity.id
_entity.type
_entity.pdbx_description
1 polymer ?
#
loop_
_entity_poly.entity_id
_entity_poly.type
_entity_poly.pdbx_seq_one_letter_code
_entity_poly.pdbx_strand_id
1 'polypeptide(L)'
;SGWEVGYWLFDWSVARWSWRYQYDTTPTQPHPAEGFVRLFGGDTSRWARLIRFQDSLLVGRNLLSYITPTTPIDEISWRWLPAFQPRLPLPPKKLYRHPSRYAAEFRQVMEGWAQALQNWPTWPAVTPPDSARAALAQELALAWEITRLRVLFRYHWLRGLLSPRESPQEATHLDTLSAILSQAERVVVRFPLRYSWVAAERVCRSGRRPCRHPHPSYRFGYLWPAYTLHFWRRELSQLAHGRWSPLHQNIWDIPRLIGLW
;
A
#
# COMPACT_ATOMS: atom_id res chain seq x y z
N SER A 1 11.48 -2.51 7.69
CA SER A 1 10.79 -1.30 8.19
C SER A 1 9.56 -1.07 7.31
N GLY A 2 8.68 -0.10 7.58
CA GLY A 2 7.37 0.08 6.93
C GLY A 2 7.29 0.03 5.39
N TRP A 3 8.43 0.03 4.69
CA TRP A 3 8.63 -0.47 3.32
C TRP A 3 7.96 -1.84 3.06
N GLU A 4 7.95 -2.71 4.06
CA GLU A 4 7.57 -4.11 3.96
C GLU A 4 6.06 -4.34 4.09
N VAL A 5 5.23 -3.34 4.40
CA VAL A 5 3.76 -3.54 4.56
C VAL A 5 2.92 -2.95 3.44
N GLY A 6 3.56 -2.35 2.43
CA GLY A 6 2.83 -1.93 1.24
C GLY A 6 3.63 -1.20 0.18
N TYR A 7 4.96 -1.35 0.13
CA TYR A 7 5.81 -0.74 -0.91
C TYR A 7 5.49 0.73 -1.16
N TRP A 8 5.10 1.38 -0.09
CA TRP A 8 4.66 2.74 -0.13
C TRP A 8 5.93 3.58 -0.15
N LEU A 9 6.19 4.32 -1.23
CA LEU A 9 7.29 5.29 -1.33
C LEU A 9 7.10 6.48 -0.33
N PHE A 10 6.25 6.32 0.68
CA PHE A 10 5.51 7.34 1.43
C PHE A 10 5.92 7.41 2.89
N ASP A 11 7.21 7.36 3.14
CA ASP A 11 7.71 8.11 4.28
C ASP A 11 8.57 9.28 3.80
N TRP A 12 7.95 10.11 2.99
CA TRP A 12 8.53 11.37 2.53
C TRP A 12 8.86 12.30 3.70
N SER A 13 8.03 12.27 4.75
CA SER A 13 8.26 12.95 6.02
C SER A 13 9.57 12.50 6.69
N VAL A 14 9.78 11.19 6.82
CA VAL A 14 11.04 10.65 7.40
C VAL A 14 12.21 10.82 6.43
N ALA A 15 12.01 10.70 5.11
CA ALA A 15 13.04 10.98 4.12
C ALA A 15 13.49 12.45 4.20
N ARG A 16 12.55 13.40 4.28
CA ARG A 16 12.80 14.85 4.45
C ARG A 16 13.54 15.15 5.75
N TRP A 17 13.23 14.44 6.84
CA TRP A 17 13.97 14.57 8.11
C TRP A 17 15.40 14.01 8.02
N SER A 18 15.61 12.94 7.23
CA SER A 18 16.93 12.36 7.00
C SER A 18 17.80 13.11 5.98
N TRP A 19 17.22 14.07 5.24
CA TRP A 19 17.90 14.81 4.15
C TRP A 19 18.25 16.25 4.51
N ARG A 20 18.42 16.56 5.81
CA ARG A 20 19.14 17.78 6.20
C ARG A 20 20.61 17.62 5.83
N TYR A 21 20.93 17.92 4.57
CA TYR A 21 22.30 18.06 4.11
C TYR A 21 22.85 19.38 4.65
N GLN A 22 23.69 19.31 5.68
CA GLN A 22 24.51 20.46 6.09
C GLN A 22 25.78 20.44 5.25
N TYR A 23 25.99 21.49 4.46
CA TYR A 23 27.31 21.80 3.94
C TYR A 23 27.96 22.80 4.86
N ASP A 24 29.26 22.58 5.15
CA ASP A 24 30.08 23.51 5.92
C ASP A 24 29.87 24.93 5.38
N THR A 25 29.31 25.78 6.25
CA THR A 25 29.15 27.25 6.16
C THR A 25 27.97 27.87 5.40
N THR A 26 27.07 27.14 4.73
CA THR A 26 25.83 27.77 4.22
C THR A 26 24.61 26.85 4.24
N PRO A 27 23.51 27.22 4.93
CA PRO A 27 22.27 26.45 4.89
C PRO A 27 21.56 26.63 3.54
N THR A 28 21.73 25.68 2.63
CA THR A 28 20.83 25.53 1.47
C THR A 28 19.49 24.98 1.94
N GLN A 29 18.36 25.51 1.45
CA GLN A 29 17.08 24.82 1.61
C GLN A 29 17.14 23.54 0.77
N PRO A 30 17.17 22.34 1.38
CA PRO A 30 17.25 21.12 0.58
C PRO A 30 15.92 20.97 -0.15
N HIS A 31 15.91 21.15 -1.48
CA HIS A 31 14.75 20.76 -2.24
C HIS A 31 14.73 19.24 -2.29
N PRO A 32 13.70 18.56 -1.79
CA PRO A 32 13.83 17.13 -1.54
C PRO A 32 14.04 16.26 -2.81
N ALA A 33 13.72 16.77 -4.00
CA ALA A 33 14.09 16.15 -5.28
C ALA A 33 15.62 16.02 -5.49
N GLU A 34 16.44 16.84 -4.82
CA GLU A 34 17.90 16.83 -4.93
C GLU A 34 18.53 15.51 -4.50
N GLY A 35 17.94 14.81 -3.52
CA GLY A 35 18.42 13.49 -3.12
C GLY A 35 18.37 12.50 -4.28
N PHE A 36 17.28 12.50 -5.05
CA PHE A 36 17.12 11.67 -6.24
C PHE A 36 18.05 12.09 -7.38
N VAL A 37 18.21 13.41 -7.59
CA VAL A 37 19.16 13.94 -8.61
C VAL A 37 20.59 13.53 -8.27
N ARG A 38 20.99 13.57 -7.00
CA ARG A 38 22.33 13.13 -6.55
C ARG A 38 22.54 11.63 -6.72
N LEU A 39 21.51 10.82 -6.44
CA LEU A 39 21.61 9.37 -6.52
C LEU A 39 21.54 8.82 -7.95
N PHE A 40 20.73 9.44 -8.81
CA PHE A 40 20.36 8.86 -10.11
C PHE A 40 20.56 9.80 -11.30
N GLY A 41 20.94 11.06 -11.05
CA GLY A 41 20.97 12.12 -12.05
C GLY A 41 19.57 12.55 -12.50
N GLY A 42 19.53 13.21 -13.65
CA GLY A 42 18.30 13.62 -14.32
C GLY A 42 17.74 14.97 -13.85
N ASP A 43 16.55 15.27 -14.35
CA ASP A 43 15.88 16.55 -14.16
C ASP A 43 15.14 16.64 -12.82
N THR A 44 15.53 17.62 -12.00
CA THR A 44 14.88 17.97 -10.72
C THR A 44 13.37 18.11 -10.86
N SER A 45 12.87 18.64 -11.98
CA SER A 45 11.44 18.88 -12.20
C SER A 45 10.63 17.58 -12.24
N ARG A 46 11.19 16.51 -12.82
CA ARG A 46 10.54 15.19 -12.93
C ARG A 46 10.43 14.51 -11.58
N TRP A 47 11.51 14.53 -10.81
CA TRP A 47 11.51 14.03 -9.43
C TRP A 47 10.53 14.82 -8.57
N ALA A 48 10.58 16.16 -8.67
CA ALA A 48 9.66 17.02 -7.92
C ALA A 48 8.20 16.76 -8.30
N ARG A 49 7.89 16.42 -9.56
CA ARG A 49 6.53 16.02 -9.97
C ARG A 49 6.09 14.74 -9.30
N LEU A 50 6.93 13.69 -9.27
CA LEU A 50 6.61 12.42 -8.60
C LEU A 50 6.33 12.65 -7.11
N ILE A 51 7.22 13.39 -6.45
CA ILE A 51 7.13 13.77 -5.05
C ILE A 51 5.84 14.55 -4.75
N ARG A 52 5.53 15.59 -5.52
CA ARG A 52 4.32 16.41 -5.33
C ARG A 52 3.05 15.62 -5.60
N PHE A 53 3.07 14.79 -6.64
CA PHE A 53 1.93 13.94 -6.97
C PHE A 53 1.63 13.01 -5.79
N GLN A 54 2.66 12.36 -5.28
CA GLN A 54 2.59 11.52 -4.11
C GLN A 54 2.06 12.25 -2.86
N ASP A 55 2.62 13.42 -2.54
CA ASP A 55 2.21 14.23 -1.39
C ASP A 55 0.74 14.68 -1.51
N SER A 56 0.38 15.29 -2.64
CA SER A 56 -0.98 15.77 -2.90
C SER A 56 -2.03 14.66 -2.90
N LEU A 57 -1.70 13.49 -3.45
CA LEU A 57 -2.63 12.39 -3.62
C LEU A 57 -2.79 11.61 -2.31
N LEU A 58 -1.69 11.18 -1.70
CA LEU A 58 -1.74 10.28 -0.55
C LEU A 58 -2.03 11.00 0.75
N VAL A 59 -1.40 12.15 0.96
CA VAL A 59 -1.53 12.95 2.19
C VAL A 59 -2.62 14.00 1.99
N GLY A 60 -2.48 14.88 1.01
CA GLY A 60 -3.37 16.04 0.82
C GLY A 60 -4.84 15.67 0.61
N ARG A 61 -5.10 14.60 -0.15
CA ARG A 61 -6.46 14.06 -0.39
C ARG A 61 -6.82 12.88 0.50
N ASN A 62 -6.00 12.56 1.50
CA ASN A 62 -6.19 11.44 2.42
C ASN A 62 -6.42 10.08 1.72
N LEU A 63 -5.84 9.85 0.54
CA LEU A 63 -6.00 8.55 -0.13
C LEU A 63 -5.35 7.40 0.63
N LEU A 64 -4.42 7.67 1.56
CA LEU A 64 -3.90 6.68 2.49
C LEU A 64 -5.02 5.90 3.21
N SER A 65 -6.08 6.59 3.62
CA SER A 65 -7.24 5.96 4.27
C SER A 65 -8.01 4.98 3.38
N TYR A 66 -7.90 5.13 2.06
CA TYR A 66 -8.62 4.32 1.08
C TYR A 66 -7.80 3.13 0.56
N ILE A 67 -6.48 3.28 0.54
CA ILE A 67 -5.57 2.27 -0.02
C ILE A 67 -4.97 1.33 1.02
N THR A 68 -4.98 1.75 2.29
CA THR A 68 -4.58 0.93 3.42
C THR A 68 -5.52 -0.27 3.56
N PRO A 69 -4.99 -1.48 3.84
CA PRO A 69 -5.83 -2.65 4.04
C PRO A 69 -6.84 -2.49 5.17
N THR A 70 -7.98 -3.17 5.09
CA THR A 70 -8.91 -3.25 6.23
C THR A 70 -8.35 -4.21 7.28
N THR A 71 -8.27 -3.78 8.54
CA THR A 71 -7.83 -4.63 9.66
C THR A 71 -9.01 -5.30 10.36
N PRO A 72 -8.77 -6.36 11.14
CA PRO A 72 -9.79 -6.96 11.98
C PRO A 72 -10.40 -5.96 12.98
N ILE A 73 -9.65 -4.95 13.41
CA ILE A 73 -10.16 -3.92 14.33
C ILE A 73 -11.21 -3.04 13.65
N ASP A 74 -11.02 -2.71 12.37
CA ASP A 74 -12.03 -2.03 11.55
C ASP A 74 -13.30 -2.87 11.39
N GLU A 75 -13.20 -4.19 11.52
CA GLU A 75 -14.29 -5.14 11.38
C GLU A 75 -14.99 -5.46 12.72
N ILE A 76 -14.25 -5.44 13.84
CA ILE A 76 -14.77 -5.70 15.20
C ILE A 76 -15.50 -4.48 15.74
N SER A 77 -14.89 -3.29 15.70
CA SER A 77 -15.49 -2.10 16.29
C SER A 77 -14.93 -0.80 15.72
N TRP A 78 -15.30 -0.52 14.48
CA TRP A 78 -14.88 0.68 13.76
C TRP A 78 -15.12 2.03 14.47
N ARG A 79 -16.05 2.12 15.45
CA ARG A 79 -16.30 3.34 16.24
C ARG A 79 -15.57 3.39 17.58
N TRP A 80 -15.31 2.24 18.18
CA TRP A 80 -15.00 2.15 19.61
C TRP A 80 -13.52 1.86 19.88
N LEU A 81 -12.82 1.27 18.91
CA LEU A 81 -11.39 1.05 19.02
C LEU A 81 -10.61 2.12 18.24
N PRO A 82 -9.44 2.53 18.77
CA PRO A 82 -8.55 3.43 18.06
C PRO A 82 -8.08 2.77 16.76
N ALA A 83 -7.97 3.57 15.70
CA ALA A 83 -7.43 3.11 14.44
C ALA A 83 -5.90 3.03 14.56
N PHE A 84 -5.32 1.86 14.28
CA PHE A 84 -3.85 1.68 14.25
C PHE A 84 -3.22 2.19 12.96
N GLN A 85 -4.04 2.44 11.94
CA GLN A 85 -3.65 2.94 10.63
C GLN A 85 -4.80 3.77 10.04
N PRO A 86 -4.55 4.60 9.01
CA PRO A 86 -5.61 5.31 8.31
C PRO A 86 -6.72 4.35 7.85
N ARG A 87 -7.98 4.68 8.16
CA ARG A 87 -9.14 3.82 7.92
C ARG A 87 -10.10 4.46 6.94
N LEU A 88 -10.79 3.63 6.17
CA LEU A 88 -11.91 4.08 5.36
C LEU A 88 -12.94 4.81 6.24
N PRO A 89 -13.58 5.89 5.72
CA PRO A 89 -14.60 6.62 6.47
C PRO A 89 -15.77 5.75 6.92
N LEU A 90 -16.08 4.69 6.16
CA LEU A 90 -17.10 3.71 6.47
C LEU A 90 -16.55 2.28 6.40
N PRO A 91 -17.04 1.37 7.26
CA PRO A 91 -16.69 -0.05 7.19
C PRO A 91 -17.04 -0.65 5.82
N PRO A 92 -16.16 -1.45 5.21
CA PRO A 92 -16.40 -2.06 3.90
C PRO A 92 -17.70 -2.87 3.84
N LYS A 93 -18.03 -3.58 4.93
CA LYS A 93 -19.29 -4.32 5.10
C LYS A 93 -20.54 -3.46 4.89
N LYS A 94 -20.50 -2.19 5.29
CA LYS A 94 -21.63 -1.26 5.10
C LYS A 94 -21.77 -0.86 3.64
N LEU A 95 -20.66 -0.56 2.98
CA LEU A 95 -20.63 -0.22 1.55
C LEU A 95 -21.16 -1.40 0.73
N TYR A 96 -20.64 -2.61 1.01
CA TYR A 96 -21.05 -3.85 0.36
C TYR A 96 -22.56 -4.13 0.50
N ARG A 97 -23.14 -3.93 1.69
CA ARG A 97 -24.56 -4.23 1.97
C ARG A 97 -25.53 -3.17 1.47
N HIS A 98 -25.09 -1.91 1.39
CA HIS A 98 -25.95 -0.78 1.05
C HIS A 98 -25.26 0.15 0.03
N PRO A 99 -24.89 -0.36 -1.16
CA PRO A 99 -24.14 0.41 -2.15
C PRO A 99 -24.88 1.68 -2.58
N SER A 100 -26.19 1.60 -2.86
CA SER A 100 -27.02 2.73 -3.30
C SER A 100 -27.11 3.85 -2.25
N ARG A 101 -27.10 3.49 -0.96
CA ARG A 101 -27.15 4.46 0.15
C ARG A 101 -25.89 5.33 0.20
N TYR A 102 -24.73 4.73 -0.06
CA TYR A 102 -23.44 5.40 0.16
C TYR A 102 -22.76 5.87 -1.14
N ALA A 103 -23.21 5.43 -2.32
CA ALA A 103 -22.57 5.76 -3.59
C ALA A 103 -22.39 7.28 -3.82
N ALA A 104 -23.38 8.10 -3.42
CA ALA A 104 -23.29 9.55 -3.55
C ALA A 104 -22.18 10.17 -2.69
N GLU A 105 -21.96 9.66 -1.47
CA GLU A 105 -20.93 10.15 -0.54
C GLU A 105 -19.50 9.94 -1.08
N PHE A 106 -19.30 8.93 -1.92
CA PHE A 106 -17.99 8.61 -2.48
C PHE A 106 -17.76 9.18 -3.89
N ARG A 107 -18.76 9.82 -4.53
CA ARG A 107 -18.65 10.26 -5.93
C ARG A 107 -17.43 11.15 -6.18
N GLN A 108 -17.29 12.23 -5.41
CA GLN A 108 -16.19 13.18 -5.56
C GLN A 108 -14.82 12.53 -5.30
N VAL A 109 -14.75 11.63 -4.31
CA VAL A 109 -13.52 10.87 -4.02
C VAL A 109 -13.16 9.99 -5.22
N MET A 110 -14.13 9.29 -5.80
CA MET A 110 -13.91 8.41 -6.95
C MET A 110 -13.51 9.18 -8.21
N GLU A 111 -14.09 10.35 -8.46
CA GLU A 111 -13.70 11.23 -9.56
C GLU A 111 -12.26 11.74 -9.39
N GLY A 112 -11.93 12.26 -8.21
CA GLY A 112 -10.57 12.71 -7.91
C GLY A 112 -9.54 11.59 -7.97
N TRP A 113 -9.92 10.37 -7.59
CA TRP A 113 -9.08 9.17 -7.69
C TRP A 113 -8.88 8.74 -9.14
N ALA A 114 -9.94 8.74 -9.96
CA ALA A 114 -9.84 8.43 -11.39
C ALA A 114 -8.91 9.41 -12.11
N GLN A 115 -9.04 10.72 -11.85
CA GLN A 115 -8.14 11.75 -12.39
C GLN A 115 -6.69 11.53 -11.95
N ALA A 116 -6.48 11.16 -10.68
CA ALA A 116 -5.17 10.83 -10.16
C ALA A 116 -4.54 9.64 -10.90
N LEU A 117 -5.30 8.56 -11.13
CA LEU A 117 -4.83 7.39 -11.89
C LEU A 117 -4.48 7.73 -13.34
N GLN A 118 -5.25 8.61 -14.00
CA GLN A 118 -4.96 9.09 -15.36
C GLN A 118 -3.67 9.93 -15.42
N ASN A 119 -3.39 10.68 -14.37
CA ASN A 119 -2.23 11.58 -14.29
C ASN A 119 -1.03 10.98 -13.54
N TRP A 120 -1.05 9.67 -13.30
CA TRP A 120 0.01 8.99 -12.55
C TRP A 120 1.37 9.18 -13.24
N PRO A 121 2.36 9.84 -12.62
CA PRO A 121 3.62 10.12 -13.27
C PRO A 121 4.41 8.83 -13.49
N THR A 122 5.09 8.77 -14.63
CA THR A 122 6.01 7.68 -14.93
C THR A 122 7.27 7.81 -14.07
N TRP A 123 7.88 6.67 -13.73
CA TRP A 123 9.21 6.67 -13.12
C TRP A 123 10.20 7.32 -14.09
N PRO A 124 11.00 8.32 -13.68
CA PRO A 124 11.95 8.97 -14.58
C PRO A 124 12.97 7.97 -15.14
N ALA A 125 13.29 8.11 -16.43
CA ALA A 125 14.47 7.45 -16.98
C ALA A 125 15.72 8.02 -16.31
N VAL A 126 16.57 7.14 -15.79
CA VAL A 126 17.78 7.49 -15.04
C VAL A 126 18.99 6.81 -15.68
N THR A 127 20.16 7.42 -15.50
CA THR A 127 21.45 6.85 -15.92
C THR A 127 22.36 6.77 -14.69
N PRO A 128 22.17 5.75 -13.84
CA PRO A 128 22.90 5.64 -12.58
C PRO A 128 24.40 5.44 -12.86
N PRO A 129 25.29 6.07 -12.08
CA PRO A 129 26.74 6.05 -12.35
C PRO A 129 27.41 4.71 -12.03
N ASP A 130 26.75 3.83 -11.28
CA ASP A 130 27.26 2.52 -10.90
C ASP A 130 26.14 1.47 -10.77
N SER A 131 26.53 0.20 -10.67
CA SER A 131 25.60 -0.94 -10.58
C SER A 131 24.77 -0.96 -9.31
N ALA A 132 25.29 -0.43 -8.19
CA ALA A 132 24.57 -0.40 -6.92
C ALA A 132 23.41 0.61 -6.98
N ARG A 133 23.66 1.80 -7.53
CA ARG A 133 22.63 2.82 -7.79
C ARG A 133 21.68 2.38 -8.90
N ALA A 134 22.13 1.60 -9.88
CA ALA A 134 21.25 1.00 -10.87
C ALA A 134 20.27 -0.01 -10.25
N ALA A 135 20.76 -0.90 -9.37
CA ALA A 135 19.91 -1.83 -8.63
C ALA A 135 18.92 -1.09 -7.72
N LEU A 136 19.36 -0.02 -7.03
CA LEU A 136 18.49 0.81 -6.21
C LEU A 136 17.42 1.53 -7.04
N ALA A 137 17.79 2.11 -8.18
CA ALA A 137 16.83 2.75 -9.07
C ALA A 137 15.77 1.77 -9.58
N GLN A 138 16.18 0.55 -9.92
CA GLN A 138 15.26 -0.51 -10.32
C GLN A 138 14.32 -0.91 -9.19
N GLU A 139 14.83 -1.08 -7.97
CA GLU A 139 14.04 -1.40 -6.78
C GLU A 139 12.98 -0.32 -6.50
N LEU A 140 13.36 0.96 -6.59
CA LEU A 140 12.44 2.08 -6.40
C LEU A 140 11.40 2.19 -7.54
N ALA A 141 11.80 1.89 -8.79
CA ALA A 141 10.87 1.83 -9.91
C ALA A 141 9.82 0.71 -9.71
N LEU A 142 10.23 -0.45 -9.21
CA LEU A 142 9.31 -1.53 -8.85
C LEU A 142 8.38 -1.11 -7.70
N ALA A 143 8.90 -0.41 -6.68
CA ALA A 143 8.12 0.12 -5.56
C ALA A 143 7.06 1.15 -6.02
N TRP A 144 7.42 2.01 -6.97
CA TRP A 144 6.50 2.93 -7.60
C TRP A 144 5.38 2.23 -8.36
N GLU A 145 5.72 1.18 -9.12
CA GLU A 145 4.74 0.43 -9.90
C GLU A 145 3.77 -0.37 -9.02
N ILE A 146 4.28 -1.08 -8.00
CA ILE A 146 3.40 -1.83 -7.10
C ILE A 146 2.49 -0.90 -6.27
N THR A 147 2.95 0.31 -5.94
CA THR A 147 2.07 1.37 -5.39
C THR A 147 0.96 1.68 -6.37
N ARG A 148 1.29 1.99 -7.64
CA ARG A 148 0.30 2.34 -8.66
C ARG A 148 -0.75 1.24 -8.78
N LEU A 149 -0.31 -0.02 -8.85
CA LEU A 149 -1.18 -1.18 -8.89
C LEU A 149 -2.06 -1.28 -7.64
N ARG A 150 -1.54 -0.96 -6.45
CA ARG A 150 -2.34 -0.97 -5.21
C ARG A 150 -3.40 0.11 -5.23
N VAL A 151 -3.06 1.31 -5.68
CA VAL A 151 -4.01 2.42 -5.84
C VAL A 151 -5.10 2.06 -6.85
N LEU A 152 -4.73 1.45 -7.97
CA LEU A 152 -5.67 0.98 -8.99
C LEU A 152 -6.56 -0.16 -8.47
N PHE A 153 -5.98 -1.14 -7.78
CA PHE A 153 -6.71 -2.23 -7.14
C PHE A 153 -7.75 -1.68 -6.17
N ARG A 154 -7.37 -0.73 -5.32
CA ARG A 154 -8.26 -0.17 -4.29
C ARG A 154 -9.35 0.71 -4.87
N TYR A 155 -9.08 1.40 -5.97
CA TYR A 155 -10.10 2.08 -6.76
C TYR A 155 -11.18 1.09 -7.24
N HIS A 156 -10.78 0.01 -7.92
CA HIS A 156 -11.73 -0.99 -8.43
C HIS A 156 -12.42 -1.78 -7.31
N TRP A 157 -11.74 -2.00 -6.18
CA TRP A 157 -12.33 -2.65 -5.03
C TRP A 157 -13.43 -1.79 -4.41
N LEU A 158 -13.20 -0.48 -4.27
CA LEU A 158 -14.20 0.44 -3.77
C LEU A 158 -15.36 0.62 -4.77
N ARG A 159 -15.08 0.69 -6.08
CA ARG A 159 -16.13 0.61 -7.11
C ARG A 159 -16.96 -0.66 -6.94
N GLY A 160 -16.28 -1.79 -6.79
CA GLY A 160 -16.88 -3.10 -6.56
C GLY A 160 -17.76 -3.13 -5.32
N LEU A 161 -17.39 -2.47 -4.22
CA LEU A 161 -18.23 -2.33 -3.03
C LEU A 161 -19.49 -1.49 -3.27
N LEU A 162 -19.39 -0.47 -4.12
CA LEU A 162 -20.46 0.48 -4.40
C LEU A 162 -21.36 0.07 -5.60
N SER A 163 -21.05 -1.04 -6.27
CA SER A 163 -21.92 -1.62 -7.30
C SER A 163 -23.14 -2.32 -6.72
N PRO A 164 -24.27 -2.43 -7.46
CA PRO A 164 -25.32 -3.39 -7.12
C PRO A 164 -24.78 -4.82 -7.09
N ARG A 165 -25.30 -5.66 -6.18
CA ARG A 165 -24.87 -7.06 -6.09
C ARG A 165 -25.33 -7.87 -7.29
N GLU A 166 -24.53 -8.84 -7.69
CA GLU A 166 -24.76 -9.76 -8.82
C GLU A 166 -24.96 -9.03 -10.15
N SER A 167 -24.47 -7.80 -10.24
CA SER A 167 -24.57 -6.98 -11.45
C SER A 167 -23.38 -7.22 -12.39
N PRO A 168 -23.55 -7.01 -13.71
CA PRO A 168 -22.43 -7.04 -14.65
C PRO A 168 -21.29 -6.09 -14.27
N GLN A 169 -21.61 -4.96 -13.61
CA GLN A 169 -20.62 -4.01 -13.11
C GLN A 169 -19.78 -4.59 -11.96
N GLU A 170 -20.40 -5.33 -11.03
CA GLU A 170 -19.66 -6.04 -9.97
C GLU A 170 -18.71 -7.08 -10.58
N ALA A 171 -19.22 -7.92 -11.50
CA ALA A 171 -18.40 -8.93 -12.19
C ALA A 171 -17.19 -8.32 -12.88
N THR A 172 -17.41 -7.23 -13.64
CA THR A 172 -16.32 -6.48 -14.31
C THR A 172 -15.26 -6.00 -13.32
N HIS A 173 -15.65 -5.53 -12.14
CA HIS A 173 -14.71 -5.11 -11.11
C HIS A 173 -13.94 -6.29 -10.49
N LEU A 174 -14.58 -7.44 -10.28
CA LEU A 174 -13.91 -8.65 -9.80
C LEU A 174 -12.87 -9.17 -10.81
N ASP A 175 -13.19 -9.18 -12.10
CA ASP A 175 -12.26 -9.56 -13.17
C ASP A 175 -11.06 -8.61 -13.23
N THR A 176 -11.35 -7.30 -13.16
CA THR A 176 -10.31 -6.27 -13.15
C THR A 176 -9.38 -6.41 -11.95
N LEU A 177 -9.93 -6.65 -10.75
CA LEU A 177 -9.14 -6.87 -9.54
C LEU A 177 -8.24 -8.10 -9.66
N SER A 178 -8.75 -9.20 -10.24
CA SER A 178 -7.98 -10.41 -10.48
C SER A 178 -6.83 -10.16 -11.45
N ALA A 179 -7.08 -9.43 -12.54
CA ALA A 179 -6.04 -9.05 -13.50
C ALA A 179 -4.97 -8.14 -12.88
N ILE A 180 -5.36 -7.18 -12.04
CA ILE A 180 -4.42 -6.31 -11.31
C ILE A 180 -3.61 -7.11 -10.30
N LEU A 181 -4.22 -8.05 -9.58
CA LEU A 181 -3.52 -8.95 -8.65
C LEU A 181 -2.45 -9.76 -9.40
N SER A 182 -2.77 -10.32 -10.56
CA SER A 182 -1.78 -11.03 -11.38
C SER A 182 -0.65 -10.14 -11.89
N GLN A 183 -0.92 -8.86 -12.17
CA GLN A 183 0.15 -7.89 -12.48
C GLN A 183 1.04 -7.64 -11.26
N ALA A 184 0.44 -7.46 -10.08
CA ALA A 184 1.16 -7.26 -8.83
C ALA A 184 2.03 -8.47 -8.49
N GLU A 185 1.55 -9.70 -8.68
CA GLU A 185 2.34 -10.93 -8.50
C GLU A 185 3.60 -10.92 -9.37
N ARG A 186 3.49 -10.51 -10.65
CA ARG A 186 4.65 -10.39 -11.56
C ARG A 186 5.64 -9.30 -11.15
N VAL A 187 5.18 -8.23 -10.51
CA VAL A 187 6.05 -7.16 -10.01
C VAL A 187 6.75 -7.62 -8.72
N VAL A 188 6.03 -8.25 -7.80
CA VAL A 188 6.56 -8.64 -6.49
C VAL A 188 7.71 -9.64 -6.59
N VAL A 189 7.62 -10.61 -7.50
CA VAL A 189 8.69 -11.61 -7.71
C VAL A 189 10.00 -11.01 -8.24
N ARG A 190 9.97 -9.76 -8.73
CA ARG A 190 11.16 -9.06 -9.24
C ARG A 190 11.90 -8.27 -8.16
N PHE A 191 11.33 -8.10 -6.96
CA PHE A 191 12.05 -7.41 -5.89
C PHE A 191 13.23 -8.26 -5.43
N PRO A 192 14.41 -7.64 -5.21
CA PRO A 192 15.55 -8.36 -4.69
C PRO A 192 15.27 -8.76 -3.23
N LEU A 193 15.10 -10.06 -2.97
CA LEU A 193 15.11 -10.59 -1.61
C LEU A 193 16.55 -10.62 -1.11
N ARG A 194 17.08 -9.43 -0.75
CA ARG A 194 18.48 -9.22 -0.34
C ARG A 194 18.88 -10.07 0.87
N TYR A 195 17.91 -10.50 1.67
CA TYR A 195 18.09 -11.38 2.82
C TYR A 195 17.16 -12.58 2.73
N SER A 196 17.41 -13.49 1.79
CA SER A 196 16.60 -14.69 1.58
C SER A 196 16.47 -15.55 2.85
N TRP A 197 17.48 -15.56 3.74
CA TRP A 197 17.42 -16.24 5.04
C TRP A 197 16.52 -15.53 6.05
N VAL A 198 16.54 -14.18 6.12
CA VAL A 198 15.61 -13.39 6.96
C VAL A 198 14.19 -13.47 6.40
N ALA A 199 14.05 -13.47 5.07
CA ALA A 199 12.79 -13.69 4.40
C ALA A 199 12.27 -15.10 4.67
N ALA A 200 13.11 -16.14 4.56
CA ALA A 200 12.75 -17.51 4.90
C ALA A 200 12.40 -17.67 6.38
N GLU A 201 13.15 -17.05 7.30
CA GLU A 201 12.90 -17.07 8.74
C GLU A 201 11.59 -16.34 9.12
N ARG A 202 11.28 -15.22 8.44
CA ARG A 202 10.02 -14.47 8.62
C ARG A 202 8.81 -15.07 7.89
N VAL A 203 9.04 -15.71 6.74
CA VAL A 203 8.04 -16.49 5.96
C VAL A 203 7.75 -17.82 6.66
N CYS A 204 8.69 -18.33 7.46
CA CYS A 204 8.47 -19.46 8.33
C CYS A 204 7.45 -19.08 9.42
N ARG A 205 6.15 -19.26 9.12
CA ARG A 205 5.20 -20.12 9.85
C ARG A 205 3.76 -19.61 9.77
N SER A 206 3.00 -20.28 8.91
CA SER A 206 1.56 -20.49 9.06
C SER A 206 1.22 -21.72 9.94
N GLY A 207 2.11 -22.14 10.86
CA GLY A 207 1.68 -22.86 12.09
C GLY A 207 2.12 -24.31 12.33
N ARG A 208 3.43 -24.66 12.35
CA ARG A 208 3.85 -26.04 12.77
C ARG A 208 5.10 -26.26 13.64
N ARG A 209 5.82 -25.26 14.18
CA ARG A 209 6.94 -25.53 15.13
C ARG A 209 7.12 -24.38 16.15
N PRO A 210 8.03 -24.43 17.14
CA PRO A 210 8.42 -23.32 18.02
C PRO A 210 9.75 -22.68 17.56
N CYS A 211 9.78 -21.39 17.31
CA CYS A 211 10.92 -20.59 16.87
C CYS A 211 10.73 -19.34 17.68
N ARG A 212 11.79 -18.91 18.36
CA ARG A 212 11.78 -17.65 19.09
C ARG A 212 11.58 -16.54 18.06
N HIS A 213 10.45 -15.84 18.19
CA HIS A 213 10.07 -14.79 17.25
C HIS A 213 11.06 -13.62 17.36
N PRO A 214 11.59 -13.09 16.24
CA PRO A 214 12.10 -11.74 16.25
C PRO A 214 10.93 -10.78 16.56
N HIS A 215 11.27 -9.64 17.13
CA HIS A 215 10.38 -8.74 17.88
C HIS A 215 9.35 -7.85 17.13
N PRO A 216 8.98 -7.97 15.83
CA PRO A 216 7.85 -7.18 15.36
C PRO A 216 6.56 -7.64 16.05
N SER A 217 5.65 -6.70 16.27
CA SER A 217 4.29 -6.89 16.80
C SER A 217 3.40 -7.89 16.03
N TYR A 218 3.91 -8.55 14.98
CA TYR A 218 3.22 -9.52 14.14
C TYR A 218 4.02 -10.84 14.05
N ARG A 219 3.35 -11.98 14.33
CA ARG A 219 3.95 -13.33 14.29
C ARG A 219 4.56 -13.72 12.93
N PHE A 220 4.14 -13.06 11.84
CA PHE A 220 4.46 -13.36 10.45
C PHE A 220 5.45 -12.36 9.81
N GLY A 221 5.94 -11.37 10.57
CA GLY A 221 6.77 -10.28 10.05
C GLY A 221 6.06 -9.43 8.99
N TYR A 222 6.55 -8.22 8.72
CA TYR A 222 5.92 -7.33 7.74
C TYR A 222 6.10 -7.82 6.30
N LEU A 223 7.19 -8.54 5.99
CA LEU A 223 7.55 -8.95 4.64
C LEU A 223 6.61 -10.00 4.04
N TRP A 224 6.12 -10.96 4.84
CA TRP A 224 5.28 -12.04 4.32
C TRP A 224 3.96 -11.53 3.70
N PRO A 225 3.18 -10.64 4.35
CA PRO A 225 1.96 -10.11 3.75
C PRO A 225 2.19 -9.35 2.45
N ALA A 226 3.30 -8.61 2.33
CA ALA A 226 3.63 -7.89 1.10
C ALA A 226 4.09 -8.82 -0.02
N TYR A 227 4.97 -9.78 0.27
CA TYR A 227 5.48 -10.73 -0.73
C TYR A 227 4.39 -11.68 -1.24
N THR A 228 3.49 -12.13 -0.36
CA THR A 228 2.39 -13.03 -0.74
C THR A 228 1.15 -12.31 -1.26
N LEU A 229 1.18 -10.97 -1.24
CA LEU A 229 0.03 -10.10 -1.54
C LEU A 229 -1.21 -10.46 -0.71
N HIS A 230 -0.99 -10.87 0.53
CA HIS A 230 -2.02 -11.43 1.41
C HIS A 230 -3.26 -10.51 1.52
N PHE A 231 -3.06 -9.21 1.77
CA PHE A 231 -4.18 -8.27 1.90
C PHE A 231 -4.95 -8.04 0.60
N TRP A 232 -4.29 -8.17 -0.56
CA TRP A 232 -4.95 -8.05 -1.85
C TRP A 232 -5.87 -9.25 -2.08
N ARG A 233 -5.36 -10.46 -1.82
CA ARG A 233 -6.13 -11.70 -1.89
C ARG A 233 -7.31 -11.68 -0.92
N ARG A 234 -7.08 -11.20 0.30
CA ARG A 234 -8.13 -11.04 1.31
C ARG A 234 -9.22 -10.12 0.83
N GLU A 235 -8.88 -8.90 0.42
CA GLU A 235 -9.86 -7.91 -0.04
C GLU A 235 -10.66 -8.36 -1.26
N LEU A 236 -10.01 -9.00 -2.23
CA LEU A 236 -10.68 -9.62 -3.37
C LEU A 236 -11.65 -10.72 -2.90
N SER A 237 -11.20 -11.60 -2.01
CA SER A 237 -12.03 -12.68 -1.45
C SER A 237 -13.22 -12.13 -0.65
N GLN A 238 -13.01 -11.07 0.14
CA GLN A 238 -14.07 -10.41 0.90
C GLN A 238 -15.14 -9.83 -0.02
N LEU A 239 -14.74 -9.17 -1.11
CA LEU A 239 -15.65 -8.63 -2.10
C LEU A 239 -16.38 -9.74 -2.86
N ALA A 240 -15.66 -10.76 -3.34
CA ALA A 240 -16.23 -11.84 -4.14
C ALA A 240 -17.21 -12.73 -3.36
N HIS A 241 -17.02 -12.90 -2.06
CA HIS A 241 -17.82 -13.83 -1.24
C HIS A 241 -18.62 -13.14 -0.13
N GLY A 242 -18.57 -11.82 -0.02
CA GLY A 242 -19.24 -11.06 1.04
C GLY A 242 -18.76 -11.38 2.47
N ARG A 243 -17.54 -11.88 2.65
CA ARG A 243 -17.02 -12.35 3.95
C ARG A 243 -16.29 -11.27 4.74
N TRP A 244 -17.03 -10.49 5.52
CA TRP A 244 -16.50 -9.35 6.29
C TRP A 244 -16.19 -9.66 7.76
N SER A 245 -15.81 -10.90 8.07
CA SER A 245 -15.48 -11.33 9.44
C SER A 245 -14.01 -11.05 9.74
N PRO A 246 -13.68 -10.60 10.98
CA PRO A 246 -12.29 -10.44 11.44
C PRO A 246 -11.49 -11.75 11.41
N LEU A 247 -12.16 -12.90 11.29
CA LEU A 247 -11.54 -14.23 11.18
C LEU A 247 -11.26 -14.66 9.73
N HIS A 248 -11.85 -13.98 8.74
CA HIS A 248 -11.69 -14.35 7.33
C HIS A 248 -10.29 -14.02 6.83
N GLN A 249 -9.53 -15.05 6.43
CA GLN A 249 -8.12 -14.96 6.04
C GLN A 249 -7.31 -14.11 7.03
N ASN A 250 -7.56 -14.32 8.32
CA ASN A 250 -6.96 -13.54 9.39
C ASN A 250 -5.53 -14.02 9.67
N ILE A 251 -4.63 -13.05 9.87
CA ILE A 251 -3.25 -13.29 10.29
C ILE A 251 -2.97 -12.74 11.70
N TRP A 252 -3.87 -11.92 12.23
CA TRP A 252 -3.69 -11.23 13.50
C TRP A 252 -4.16 -12.07 14.70
N ASP A 253 -3.51 -11.88 15.83
CA ASP A 253 -3.94 -12.44 17.12
C ASP A 253 -5.00 -11.51 17.74
N ILE A 254 -6.28 -11.79 17.48
CA ILE A 254 -7.38 -10.91 17.88
C ILE A 254 -7.47 -10.73 19.40
N PRO A 255 -7.43 -11.79 20.24
CA PRO A 255 -7.41 -11.62 21.69
C PRO A 255 -6.34 -10.64 22.16
N ARG A 256 -5.09 -10.82 21.68
CA ARG A 256 -3.98 -9.93 22.04
C ARG A 256 -4.19 -8.49 21.60
N LEU A 257 -4.79 -8.26 20.43
CA LEU A 257 -5.11 -6.93 19.93
C LEU A 257 -6.15 -6.19 20.78
N ILE A 258 -7.09 -6.93 21.40
CA ILE A 258 -8.14 -6.36 22.26
C ILE A 258 -7.78 -6.41 23.75
N GLY A 259 -6.53 -6.73 24.09
CA GLY A 259 -6.04 -6.74 25.47
C GLY A 259 -6.48 -7.95 26.29
N LEU A 260 -6.92 -9.03 25.64
CA LEU A 260 -7.08 -10.33 26.27
C LEU A 260 -5.76 -11.09 26.01
N TRP A 261 -4.98 -11.32 27.07
CA TRP A 261 -3.65 -11.98 27.08
C TRP A 261 -2.42 -11.08 26.84
#